data_AF-D5EEN9-F1
#
_entry.id   AF-D5EEN9-F1
#
_cell.length_a   1.000
_cell.length_b   1.000
_cell.length_c   1.000
_cell.angle_alpha   90.00
_cell.angle_beta   90.00
_cell.angle_gamma   90.00
#
_symmetry.space_group_name_H-M   'P 1'
#
loop_
_entity.id
_entity.type
_entity.pdbx_description
1 polymer ?
#
loop_
_entity_poly.entity_id
_entity_poly.type
_entity_poly.pdbx_seq_one_letter_code
_entity_poly.pdbx_strand_id
1 'polypeptide(L)' 'MPTENINALIALAMFVGALFVARLVVKIGKGELPGGAIWVVYLRMLLGFLLAGAIILGFYSFAGIK' A
#
# COMPACT_ATOMS: atom_id res chain seq x y z
N MET A 1 11.02 21.79 4.69
CA MET A 1 10.52 21.25 3.43
C MET A 1 9.00 21.43 3.41
N PRO A 2 8.37 21.71 2.25
CA PRO A 2 6.91 21.85 2.15
C PRO A 2 6.23 20.58 2.66
N THR A 3 5.17 20.73 3.46
CA THR A 3 4.43 19.59 4.04
C THR A 3 3.82 18.70 2.96
N GLU A 4 3.51 19.28 1.79
CA GLU A 4 3.00 18.61 0.60
C GLU A 4 4.02 17.58 0.06
N ASN A 5 5.30 17.95 0.02
CA ASN A 5 6.36 17.06 -0.46
C ASN A 5 6.57 15.86 0.48
N ILE A 6 6.39 16.07 1.79
CA ILE A 6 6.46 15.01 2.79
C ILE A 6 5.27 14.07 2.63
N ASN A 7 4.05 14.61 2.47
CA ASN A 7 2.85 13.81 2.21
C ASN A 7 2.98 13.00 0.91
N ALA A 8 3.50 13.60 -0.16
CA ALA A 8 3.76 12.91 -1.43
C ALA A 8 4.77 11.77 -1.26
N LEU A 9 5.85 11.98 -0.52
CA LEU A 9 6.87 10.96 -0.28
C LEU A 9 6.32 9.80 0.55
N ILE A 10 5.52 10.08 1.59
CA ILE A 10 4.87 9.05 2.40
C ILE A 10 3.82 8.30 1.58
N ALA A 11 3.02 9.00 0.78
CA ALA A 11 2.04 8.40 -0.12
C ALA A 11 2.71 7.43 -1.11
N LEU A 12 3.83 7.87 -1.72
CA LEU A 12 4.62 7.05 -2.62
C LEU A 12 5.19 5.82 -1.89
N ALA A 13 5.74 5.98 -0.69
CA ALA A 13 6.27 4.88 0.09
C ALA A 13 5.18 3.86 0.46
N MET A 14 3.99 4.32 0.87
CA MET A 14 2.84 3.46 1.15
C MET A 14 2.35 2.75 -0.11
N PHE A 15 2.34 3.42 -1.26
CA PHE A 15 1.97 2.82 -2.53
C PHE A 15 2.96 1.71 -2.94
N VAL A 16 4.25 1.95 -2.83
CA VAL A 16 5.29 0.94 -3.09
C VAL A 16 5.16 -0.23 -2.12
N GLY A 17 4.88 0.04 -0.84
CA GLY A 17 4.57 -0.99 0.16
C GLY A 17 3.35 -1.84 -0.24
N ALA A 18 2.27 -1.20 -0.73
CA ALA A 18 1.09 -1.90 -1.23
C ALA A 18 1.41 -2.82 -2.41
N LEU A 19 2.24 -2.36 -3.37
CA LEU A 19 2.70 -3.17 -4.50
C LEU A 19 3.53 -4.38 -4.04
N PHE A 20 4.37 -4.22 -3.02
CA PHE A 20 5.14 -5.33 -2.45
C PHE A 20 4.23 -6.38 -1.81
N VAL A 21 3.25 -5.95 -1.01
CA VAL A 21 2.23 -6.84 -0.41
C VAL A 21 1.41 -7.52 -1.51
N ALA A 22 1.04 -6.80 -2.58
CA ALA A 22 0.36 -7.37 -3.74
C ALA A 22 1.16 -8.48 -4.40
N ARG A 23 2.47 -8.27 -4.56
CA ARG A 23 3.38 -9.30 -5.09
C ARG A 23 3.40 -10.53 -4.20
N LEU A 24 3.46 -10.36 -2.88
CA LEU A 24 3.42 -11.47 -1.93
C LEU A 24 2.11 -12.25 -2.00
N VAL A 25 0.96 -11.56 -2.06
CA VAL A 25 -0.37 -12.18 -2.27
C VAL A 25 -0.37 -13.07 -3.51
N VAL A 26 0.10 -12.54 -4.63
CA VAL A 26 0.14 -13.27 -5.91
C VAL A 26 1.07 -14.47 -5.84
N LYS A 27 2.25 -14.33 -5.21
CA LYS A 27 3.21 -15.43 -5.05
C LYS A 27 2.68 -16.55 -4.15
N ILE A 28 2.03 -16.20 -3.04
CA ILE A 28 1.37 -17.18 -2.15
C ILE A 28 0.22 -17.88 -2.89
N GLY A 29 -0.62 -17.11 -3.60
CA GLY A 29 -1.72 -17.66 -4.39
C GLY A 29 -1.27 -18.59 -5.53
N LYS A 30 -0.07 -18.36 -6.08
CA LYS A 30 0.56 -19.24 -7.08
C LYS A 30 1.23 -20.48 -6.49
N GLY A 31 1.32 -20.60 -5.16
CA GLY A 31 2.01 -21.70 -4.49
C GLY A 31 3.55 -21.57 -4.48
N GLU A 32 4.11 -20.42 -4.87
CA GLU A 32 5.57 -20.17 -4.84
C GLU A 32 6.10 -19.88 -3.43
N LEU A 33 5.23 -19.50 -2.50
CA LEU A 33 5.57 -19.20 -1.10
C LEU A 33 4.66 -19.99 -0.16
N PRO A 34 5.19 -20.54 0.96
CA PRO A 34 4.37 -21.21 1.96
C PRO A 34 3.43 -20.19 2.61
N GLY A 35 2.13 -20.34 2.35
CA GLY A 35 1.08 -19.51 2.93
C GLY A 35 -0.29 -20.09 2.60
N GLY A 36 -1.11 -20.34 3.62
CA GLY A 36 -2.45 -20.88 3.42
C GLY A 36 -3.42 -19.86 2.81
N ALA A 37 -4.59 -20.34 2.36
CA ALA A 37 -5.65 -19.49 1.81
C ALA A 37 -6.09 -18.37 2.78
N ILE A 38 -6.04 -18.62 4.08
CA ILE A 38 -6.32 -17.62 5.13
C ILE A 38 -5.31 -16.47 5.08
N TRP A 39 -4.03 -16.76 4.82
CA TRP A 39 -2.97 -15.74 4.75
C TRP A 39 -3.19 -14.77 3.59
N VAL A 40 -3.65 -15.29 2.43
CA VAL A 40 -4.02 -14.48 1.26
C VAL A 40 -5.14 -13.49 1.59
N VAL A 41 -6.13 -13.90 2.39
CA VAL A 41 -7.24 -13.02 2.80
C VAL A 41 -6.73 -11.88 3.69
N TYR A 42 -5.90 -12.18 4.69
CA TYR A 42 -5.29 -11.15 5.54
C TYR A 42 -4.44 -10.17 4.74
N LEU A 43 -3.57 -10.67 3.85
CA LEU A 43 -2.73 -9.80 3.03
C LEU A 43 -3.58 -8.94 2.08
N ARG A 44 -4.69 -9.45 1.51
CA ARG A 44 -5.60 -8.65 0.69
C ARG A 44 -6.25 -7.51 1.47
N MET A 45 -6.67 -7.76 2.71
CA MET A 45 -7.23 -6.73 3.57
C MET A 45 -6.18 -5.66 3.91
N LEU A 46 -4.96 -6.08 4.26
CA LEU A 46 -3.84 -5.18 4.52
C LEU A 46 -3.49 -4.34 3.28
N LEU A 47 -3.49 -4.95 2.09
CA LEU A 47 -3.20 -4.28 0.82
C LEU A 47 -4.24 -3.19 0.52
N GLY A 48 -5.53 -3.48 0.72
CA GLY A 48 -6.59 -2.48 0.59
C GLY A 48 -6.40 -1.29 1.54
N PHE A 49 -6.00 -1.55 2.78
CA PHE A 49 -5.70 -0.50 3.77
C PHE A 49 -4.49 0.36 3.36
N LEU A 50 -3.36 -0.25 2.97
CA LEU A 50 -2.19 0.50 2.50
C LEU A 50 -2.52 1.34 1.26
N LEU A 51 -3.30 0.79 0.34
CA LEU A 51 -3.68 1.49 -0.89
C LEU A 51 -4.59 2.69 -0.59
N ALA A 52 -5.58 2.52 0.29
CA ALA A 52 -6.45 3.62 0.71
C ALA A 52 -5.66 4.74 1.40
N GLY A 53 -4.72 4.39 2.29
CA GLY A 53 -3.83 5.35 2.94
C GLY A 53 -2.95 6.11 1.95
N ALA A 54 -2.36 5.40 0.97
CA ALA A 54 -1.56 6.01 -0.08
C ALA A 54 -2.39 6.99 -0.93
N ILE A 55 -3.63 6.64 -1.27
CA ILE A 55 -4.54 7.50 -2.03
C ILE A 55 -4.86 8.77 -1.25
N ILE A 56 -5.24 8.65 0.03
CA ILE A 56 -5.59 9.79 0.88
C ILE A 56 -4.41 10.75 1.04
N LEU A 57 -3.22 10.24 1.36
CA LEU A 57 -2.01 11.06 1.49
C LEU A 57 -1.58 11.68 0.16
N GLY A 58 -1.78 10.96 -0.94
CA GLY A 58 -1.58 11.49 -2.29
C GLY A 58 -2.48 12.69 -2.55
N PHE A 59 -3.78 12.57 -2.27
CA PHE A 59 -4.71 13.69 -2.38
C PHE A 59 -4.34 14.86 -1.47
N TYR A 60 -3.91 14.62 -0.23
CA TYR A 60 -3.43 15.69 0.65
C TYR A 60 -2.19 16.39 0.10
N SER A 61 -1.31 15.68 -0.61
CA SER A 61 -0.15 16.31 -1.26
C SER A 61 -0.53 17.21 -2.45
N PHE A 62 -1.58 16.87 -3.20
CA PHE A 62 -2.07 17.69 -4.31
C PHE A 62 -2.96 18.85 -3.87
N ALA A 63 -3.74 18.66 -2.81
CA ALA A 63 -4.70 19.66 -2.34
C ALA A 63 -4.02 20.83 -1.58
N GLY A 64 -2.75 20.69 -1.18
CA GLY A 64 -2.02 21.73 -0.45
C GLY A 64 -2.66 22.10 0.90
N ILE A 65 -3.50 21.20 1.44
CA ILE A 65 -4.24 21.44 2.69
C ILE A 65 -3.25 21.30 3.84
N LYS A 66 -2.94 22.42 4.50
CA LYS A 66 -2.15 22.49 5.73
C LYS A 66 -2.94 22.02 6.93
#